data_AF-A0A8H9KSG4-F1
#
_entry.id   AF-A0A8H9KSG4-F1
#
_cell.length_a   1.000
_cell.length_b   1.000
_cell.length_c   1.000
_cell.angle_alpha   90.00
_cell.angle_beta   90.00
_cell.angle_gamma   90.00
#
_symmetry.space_group_name_H-M   'P 1'
#
loop_
_entity.id
_entity.type
_entity.pdbx_description
1 polymer ?
#
loop_
_entity_poly.entity_id
_entity_poly.type
_entity_poly.pdbx_seq_one_letter_code
_entity_poly.pdbx_strand_id
1 'polypeptide(L)'
;MWPWLMILAGTLLIIGALLARHRMMRDYRAQLEADRIAPVTVPDPATPDEITPEPPALEAPTPEAPAPTPTAIESTPVVAVPAAPGPSLSTPAALPAPTPEAPAAPARPAPAAPVPAFARAAHTATVTTRREVKAARAAGQPIVTGPPPLFADLPVGHRLTTAPTVRVRSQDVPLQDWLRYYAEGNAWSGVVQSISDRVTGDPILQPYFGGMDRTTLQRHVMSTVMMLTGEGVTVGAVRRLADAHLRHVQSGGQPVNEAVWNRMAATLGNALREHNAPEAAILSLNTTVSPLRSVIVRRDHA
;
A
#
# COMPACT_ATOMS: atom_id res chain seq x y z
N MET A 1 -24.96 -7.81 23.66
CA MET A 1 -24.82 -8.94 22.72
C MET A 1 -24.60 -8.52 21.25
N TRP A 2 -24.93 -7.29 20.84
CA TRP A 2 -24.70 -6.77 19.49
C TRP A 2 -23.24 -6.62 18.97
N PRO A 3 -22.21 -6.33 19.79
CA PRO A 3 -20.87 -6.02 19.24
C PRO A 3 -20.17 -7.23 18.60
N TRP A 4 -20.44 -8.45 19.06
CA TRP A 4 -19.88 -9.67 18.48
C TRP A 4 -20.40 -9.98 17.07
N LEU A 5 -21.66 -9.59 16.77
CA LEU A 5 -22.27 -9.77 15.46
C LEU A 5 -21.62 -8.86 14.40
N MET A 6 -21.22 -7.63 14.76
CA MET A 6 -20.50 -6.75 13.84
C MET A 6 -19.06 -7.22 13.57
N ILE A 7 -18.38 -7.80 14.56
CA ILE A 7 -17.05 -8.39 14.38
C ILE A 7 -17.11 -9.63 13.47
N LEU A 8 -18.13 -10.48 13.64
CA LEU A 8 -18.39 -11.63 12.76
C LEU A 8 -18.73 -11.19 11.32
N ALA A 9 -19.56 -10.16 11.16
CA ALA A 9 -19.89 -9.62 9.84
C ALA A 9 -18.65 -9.02 9.14
N GLY A 10 -17.81 -8.28 9.89
CA GLY A 10 -16.57 -7.72 9.36
C GLY A 10 -15.54 -8.79 8.95
N THR A 11 -15.38 -9.84 9.78
CA THR A 11 -14.48 -10.95 9.45
C THR A 11 -14.95 -11.76 8.24
N LEU A 12 -16.26 -12.02 8.13
CA LEU A 12 -16.83 -12.68 6.94
C LEU A 12 -16.64 -11.86 5.66
N LEU A 13 -16.73 -10.53 5.74
CA LEU A 13 -16.51 -9.64 4.60
C LEU A 13 -15.04 -9.67 4.14
N ILE A 14 -14.09 -9.70 5.09
CA ILE A 14 -12.66 -9.82 4.79
C ILE A 14 -12.33 -11.20 4.18
N ILE A 15 -12.89 -12.28 4.72
CA ILE A 15 -12.70 -13.63 4.18
C ILE A 15 -13.30 -13.74 2.78
N GLY A 16 -14.48 -13.15 2.55
CA GLY A 16 -15.10 -13.08 1.23
C GLY A 16 -14.24 -12.33 0.21
N ALA A 17 -13.65 -11.19 0.60
CA ALA A 17 -12.74 -10.43 -0.24
C ALA A 17 -11.44 -11.20 -0.57
N LEU A 18 -10.89 -11.94 0.40
CA LEU A 18 -9.71 -12.80 0.20
C LEU A 18 -10.01 -13.96 -0.75
N LEU A 19 -11.17 -14.62 -0.61
CA LEU A 19 -11.61 -15.69 -1.50
C LEU A 19 -11.86 -15.18 -2.92
N ALA A 20 -12.47 -14.01 -3.07
CA ALA A 20 -12.67 -13.38 -4.37
C ALA A 20 -11.33 -13.03 -5.05
N ARG A 21 -10.37 -12.46 -4.30
CA ARG A 21 -9.02 -12.19 -4.80
C ARG A 21 -8.29 -13.47 -5.21
N HIS A 22 -8.40 -14.53 -4.40
CA HIS A 22 -7.78 -15.82 -4.70
C HIS A 22 -8.37 -16.45 -5.97
N ARG A 23 -9.69 -16.36 -6.16
CA ARG A 23 -10.37 -16.83 -7.38
C ARG A 23 -9.90 -16.06 -8.61
N MET A 24 -9.85 -14.73 -8.53
CA MET A 24 -9.36 -13.88 -9.63
C MET A 24 -7.90 -14.19 -10.00
N MET A 25 -7.02 -14.40 -9.00
CA MET A 25 -5.62 -14.78 -9.25
C MET A 25 -5.49 -16.17 -9.87
N ARG A 26 -6.39 -17.10 -9.53
CA ARG A 26 -6.43 -18.44 -10.15
C ARG A 26 -6.87 -18.36 -11.61
N ASP A 27 -7.89 -17.57 -11.91
CA ASP A 27 -8.37 -17.36 -13.28
C ASP A 27 -7.31 -16.66 -14.15
N TYR A 28 -6.59 -15.69 -13.58
CA TYR A 28 -5.47 -15.03 -14.24
C TYR A 28 -4.30 -15.99 -14.56
N ARG A 29 -3.97 -16.90 -13.63
CA ARG A 29 -2.98 -17.95 -13.90
C ARG A 29 -3.45 -18.91 -15.00
N ALA A 30 -4.71 -19.29 -14.98
CA ALA A 30 -5.28 -20.16 -16.03
C ALA A 30 -5.24 -19.48 -17.40
N GLN A 31 -5.47 -18.16 -17.48
CA GLN A 31 -5.31 -17.40 -18.73
C GLN A 31 -3.86 -17.37 -19.21
N LEU A 32 -2.90 -17.12 -18.31
CA LEU A 32 -1.48 -17.15 -18.66
C LEU A 32 -1.02 -18.54 -19.15
N GLU A 33 -1.54 -19.62 -18.55
CA GLU A 33 -1.26 -20.98 -19.01
C GLU A 33 -1.93 -21.28 -20.36
N ALA A 34 -3.14 -20.78 -20.60
CA ALA A 34 -3.83 -20.92 -21.88
C ALA A 34 -3.09 -20.19 -23.01
N ASP A 35 -2.64 -18.95 -22.77
CA ASP A 35 -1.86 -18.17 -23.75
C ASP A 35 -0.49 -18.81 -24.03
N ARG A 36 0.09 -19.50 -23.04
CA ARG A 36 1.36 -20.23 -23.23
C ARG A 36 1.21 -21.47 -24.11
N ILE A 37 0.04 -22.12 -24.10
CA ILE A 37 -0.24 -23.35 -24.85
C ILE A 37 -0.86 -23.03 -26.22
N ALA A 38 -1.39 -21.82 -26.41
CA ALA A 38 -1.89 -21.37 -27.70
C ALA A 38 -0.78 -21.52 -28.77
N PRO A 39 -0.97 -22.39 -29.78
CA PRO A 39 0.03 -22.57 -30.82
C PRO A 39 0.22 -21.23 -31.53
N VAL A 40 1.45 -20.73 -31.50
CA VAL A 40 1.87 -19.61 -32.36
C VAL A 40 1.58 -20.05 -33.78
N THR A 41 0.47 -19.56 -34.32
CA THR A 41 0.16 -19.70 -35.74
C THR A 41 1.13 -18.75 -36.42
N VAL A 42 2.30 -19.28 -36.76
CA VAL A 42 3.30 -18.56 -37.55
C VAL A 42 2.58 -18.20 -38.85
N PRO A 43 2.33 -16.91 -39.13
CA PRO A 43 1.79 -16.52 -40.43
C PRO A 43 2.79 -16.98 -41.48
N ASP A 44 2.29 -17.75 -42.43
CA ASP A 44 3.01 -18.25 -43.59
C ASP A 44 3.75 -17.07 -44.26
N PRO A 45 5.08 -17.13 -44.48
CA PRO A 45 5.83 -16.03 -45.07
C PRO A 45 5.42 -15.85 -46.54
N ALA A 46 4.45 -14.97 -46.77
CA ALA A 46 4.15 -14.46 -48.10
C ALA A 46 5.32 -13.57 -48.56
N THR A 47 6.07 -14.11 -49.52
CA THR A 47 6.74 -13.51 -50.67
C THR A 47 7.38 -12.11 -50.51
N PRO A 48 8.70 -11.98 -50.66
CA PRO A 48 9.39 -10.70 -50.68
C PRO A 48 9.33 -10.07 -52.07
N ASP A 49 8.70 -8.91 -52.20
CA ASP A 49 8.98 -7.94 -53.25
C ASP A 49 8.50 -6.58 -52.76
N GLU A 50 9.43 -5.64 -52.58
CA GLU A 50 9.44 -4.35 -53.28
C GLU A 50 10.46 -3.40 -52.64
N ILE A 51 11.46 -3.08 -53.45
CA ILE A 51 12.63 -2.27 -53.18
C ILE A 51 12.17 -0.81 -53.02
N THR A 52 12.39 -0.20 -51.84
CA THR A 52 12.27 1.25 -51.67
C THR A 52 13.66 1.88 -51.54
N PRO A 53 14.02 2.87 -52.38
CA PRO A 53 15.36 3.44 -52.42
C PRO A 53 15.63 4.43 -51.29
N GLU A 54 16.86 4.36 -50.77
CA GLU A 54 17.52 5.34 -49.90
C GLU A 54 17.79 6.65 -50.66
N PRO A 55 17.57 7.82 -50.03
CA PRO A 55 18.57 8.89 -50.09
C PRO A 55 18.64 9.72 -48.77
N PRO A 56 19.48 10.77 -48.65
CA PRO A 56 20.87 10.65 -48.23
C PRO A 56 21.20 11.49 -46.96
N ALA A 57 22.33 11.13 -46.34
CA ALA A 57 23.36 11.97 -45.72
C ALA A 57 23.04 13.33 -45.04
N LEU A 58 23.47 13.38 -43.76
CA LEU A 58 24.25 14.46 -43.12
C LEU A 58 23.59 15.84 -42.93
N GLU A 59 23.16 16.10 -41.69
CA GLU A 59 23.23 17.43 -41.10
C GLU A 59 24.08 17.43 -39.81
N ALA A 60 24.83 18.51 -39.70
CA ALA A 60 26.00 18.76 -38.86
C ALA A 60 25.71 18.89 -37.35
N PRO A 61 26.74 18.78 -36.49
CA PRO A 61 26.59 18.98 -35.05
C PRO A 61 26.24 20.44 -34.70
N THR A 62 25.17 20.59 -33.90
CA THR A 62 24.81 21.85 -33.24
C THR A 62 25.93 22.31 -32.30
N PRO A 63 26.33 23.60 -32.34
CA PRO A 63 27.38 24.13 -31.48
C PRO A 63 26.98 24.14 -30.00
N GLU A 64 27.95 23.75 -29.19
CA GLU A 64 27.98 23.70 -27.74
C GLU A 64 27.60 25.06 -27.12
N ALA A 65 26.64 25.06 -26.20
CA ALA A 65 26.31 26.24 -25.41
C ALA A 65 27.45 26.54 -24.39
N PRO A 66 27.77 27.81 -24.13
CA PRO A 66 28.84 28.17 -23.20
C PRO A 66 28.52 27.71 -21.77
N ALA A 67 29.51 27.08 -21.14
CA ALA A 67 29.48 26.64 -19.75
C ALA A 67 29.14 27.81 -18.79
N PRO A 68 28.34 27.58 -17.74
CA PRO A 68 28.17 28.56 -16.68
C PRO A 68 29.48 28.70 -15.88
N THR A 69 29.99 29.94 -15.84
CA THR A 69 31.07 30.38 -14.96
C THR A 69 30.80 29.94 -13.52
N PRO A 70 31.72 29.25 -12.83
CA PRO A 70 31.57 28.99 -11.41
C PRO A 70 31.74 30.31 -10.64
N THR A 71 30.66 30.80 -10.04
CA THR A 71 30.72 31.84 -9.02
C THR A 71 31.50 31.28 -7.83
N ALA A 72 32.65 31.88 -7.54
CA ALA A 72 33.44 31.60 -6.35
C ALA A 72 32.57 31.88 -5.11
N ILE A 73 32.27 30.82 -4.35
CA ILE A 73 31.61 30.94 -3.06
C ILE A 73 32.71 31.34 -2.07
N GLU A 74 32.60 32.57 -1.59
CA GLU A 74 33.43 33.18 -0.56
C GLU A 74 33.42 32.30 0.70
N SER A 75 34.58 31.77 1.05
CA SER A 75 34.75 30.96 2.26
C SER A 75 34.69 31.86 3.48
N THR A 76 33.55 31.86 4.18
CA THR A 76 33.45 32.43 5.52
C THR A 76 34.32 31.64 6.50
N PRO A 77 35.14 32.31 7.34
CA PRO A 77 35.98 31.64 8.33
C PRO A 77 35.14 30.98 9.42
N VAL A 78 35.41 29.70 9.65
CA VAL A 78 34.86 28.90 10.75
C VAL A 78 35.35 29.51 12.07
N VAL A 79 34.45 30.10 12.83
CA VAL A 79 34.67 30.49 14.23
C VAL A 79 34.84 29.21 15.04
N ALA A 80 36.05 29.02 15.59
CA ALA A 80 36.36 27.96 16.52
C ALA A 80 35.54 28.13 17.82
N VAL A 81 34.62 27.20 18.06
CA VAL A 81 33.91 27.09 19.34
C VAL A 81 34.79 26.28 20.30
N PRO A 82 35.09 26.79 21.51
CA PRO A 82 35.90 26.07 22.49
C PRO A 82 35.18 24.82 23.00
N ALA A 83 35.93 23.71 23.03
CA ALA A 83 35.51 22.41 23.53
C ALA A 83 35.11 22.49 25.02
N ALA A 84 33.87 22.13 25.32
CA ALA A 84 33.43 21.89 26.69
C ALA A 84 34.01 20.55 27.20
N PRO A 85 34.45 20.48 28.47
CA PRO A 85 34.95 19.24 29.06
C PRO A 85 33.81 18.21 29.19
N GLY A 86 34.05 17.01 28.65
CA GLY A 86 33.09 15.90 28.67
C GLY A 86 32.82 15.35 30.08
N PRO A 87 31.63 14.81 30.33
CA PRO A 87 31.32 14.13 31.59
C PRO A 87 32.04 12.77 31.68
N SER A 88 32.76 12.58 32.78
CA SER A 88 33.35 11.30 33.17
C SER A 88 32.26 10.21 33.27
N LEU A 89 32.38 9.17 32.46
CA LEU A 89 31.59 7.95 32.58
C LEU A 89 32.17 7.11 33.73
N SER A 90 31.46 7.08 34.87
CA SER A 90 31.67 6.07 35.91
C SER A 90 31.13 4.73 35.42
N THR A 91 32.02 3.77 35.23
CA THR A 91 31.71 2.36 34.98
C THR A 91 31.12 1.72 36.25
N PRO A 92 29.86 1.23 36.27
CA PRO A 92 29.39 0.40 37.37
C PRO A 92 29.88 -1.04 37.22
N ALA A 93 30.20 -1.64 38.36
CA ALA A 93 30.75 -2.98 38.53
C ALA A 93 29.88 -4.07 37.89
N ALA A 94 30.56 -5.04 37.29
CA ALA A 94 29.98 -6.23 36.69
C ALA A 94 29.24 -7.08 37.74
N LEU A 95 27.94 -7.30 37.53
CA LEU A 95 27.17 -8.33 38.21
C LEU A 95 27.57 -9.73 37.67
N PRO A 96 27.60 -10.77 38.52
CA PRO A 96 27.85 -12.14 38.08
C PRO A 96 26.70 -12.67 37.22
N ALA A 97 27.05 -13.37 36.15
CA ALA A 97 26.12 -14.00 35.22
C ALA A 97 25.28 -15.09 35.91
N PRO A 98 23.96 -15.17 35.66
CA PRO A 98 23.15 -16.31 36.09
C PRO A 98 23.49 -17.55 35.24
N THR A 99 23.70 -18.67 35.93
CA THR A 99 23.83 -20.01 35.37
C THR A 99 22.60 -20.35 34.50
N PRO A 100 22.75 -20.80 33.25
CA PRO A 100 21.62 -21.26 32.46
C PRO A 100 21.12 -22.60 33.00
N GLU A 101 19.95 -22.58 33.63
CA GLU A 101 19.17 -23.77 33.98
C GLU A 101 18.59 -24.36 32.69
N ALA A 102 18.88 -25.63 32.42
CA ALA A 102 18.46 -26.32 31.21
C ALA A 102 16.92 -26.44 31.17
N PRO A 103 16.24 -25.97 30.10
CA PRO A 103 14.80 -26.15 29.98
C PRO A 103 14.46 -27.63 29.79
N ALA A 104 13.63 -28.15 30.68
CA ALA A 104 13.02 -29.47 30.55
C ALA A 104 12.30 -29.60 29.21
N ALA A 105 12.53 -30.72 28.51
CA ALA A 105 11.92 -31.02 27.23
C ALA A 105 10.39 -31.00 27.32
N PRO A 106 9.67 -30.35 26.39
CA PRO A 106 8.22 -30.39 26.37
C PRO A 106 7.74 -31.80 26.02
N ALA A 107 6.89 -32.36 26.88
CA ALA A 107 6.17 -33.59 26.60
C ALA A 107 5.36 -33.45 25.31
N ARG A 108 5.49 -34.44 24.41
CA ARG A 108 4.70 -34.53 23.18
C ARG A 108 3.20 -34.53 23.53
N PRO A 109 2.37 -33.66 22.93
CA PRO A 109 0.93 -33.80 23.03
C PRO A 109 0.49 -35.08 22.31
N ALA A 110 -0.41 -35.83 22.96
CA ALA A 110 -1.04 -37.02 22.43
C ALA A 110 -1.83 -36.71 21.13
N PRO A 111 -1.96 -37.69 20.20
CA PRO A 111 -2.72 -37.51 18.98
C PRO A 111 -4.19 -37.20 19.28
N ALA A 112 -4.68 -36.09 18.75
CA ALA A 112 -6.09 -35.70 18.85
C ALA A 112 -6.99 -36.69 18.09
N ALA A 113 -8.12 -37.04 18.69
CA ALA A 113 -9.16 -37.90 18.15
C ALA A 113 -9.74 -37.35 16.82
N PRO A 114 -10.29 -38.23 15.95
CA PRO A 114 -10.89 -37.83 14.67
C PRO A 114 -12.12 -36.94 14.90
N VAL A 115 -12.13 -35.77 14.23
CA VAL A 115 -13.23 -34.81 14.24
C VAL A 115 -14.40 -35.37 13.41
N PRO A 116 -15.66 -35.32 13.88
CA PRO A 116 -16.81 -35.80 13.12
C PRO A 116 -17.05 -34.95 11.87
N ALA A 117 -17.34 -35.63 10.76
CA ALA A 117 -17.68 -35.04 9.47
C ALA A 117 -19.01 -34.27 9.58
N PHE A 118 -18.92 -32.94 9.64
CA PHE A 118 -20.10 -32.07 9.49
C PHE A 118 -20.46 -31.92 8.01
N ALA A 119 -21.76 -32.11 7.77
CA ALA A 119 -22.40 -32.11 6.48
C ALA A 119 -22.15 -30.82 5.68
N ARG A 120 -21.79 -31.02 4.42
CA ARG A 120 -21.57 -29.99 3.41
C ARG A 120 -22.92 -29.41 2.98
N ALA A 121 -23.34 -28.30 3.57
CA ALA A 121 -24.45 -27.52 3.02
C ALA A 121 -23.97 -26.85 1.72
N ALA A 122 -24.57 -27.24 0.60
CA ALA A 122 -24.35 -26.64 -0.70
C ALA A 122 -24.90 -25.21 -0.72
N HIS A 123 -24.02 -24.21 -0.70
CA HIS A 123 -24.40 -22.85 -1.05
C HIS A 123 -24.31 -22.71 -2.57
N THR A 124 -25.47 -22.83 -3.21
CA THR A 124 -25.75 -22.36 -4.56
C THR A 124 -25.47 -20.85 -4.61
N ALA A 125 -24.42 -20.46 -5.32
CA ALA A 125 -24.17 -19.05 -5.61
C ALA A 125 -25.22 -18.58 -6.62
N THR A 126 -26.16 -17.75 -6.17
CA THR A 126 -27.11 -17.06 -7.03
C THR A 126 -26.34 -16.10 -7.93
N VAL A 127 -26.18 -16.48 -9.19
CA VAL A 127 -25.79 -15.57 -10.26
C VAL A 127 -26.95 -14.58 -10.41
N THR A 128 -26.76 -13.35 -9.95
CA THR A 128 -27.68 -12.22 -10.18
C THR A 128 -27.77 -11.98 -11.67
N THR A 129 -28.77 -12.61 -12.29
CA THR A 129 -29.08 -12.42 -13.71
C THR A 129 -29.67 -11.02 -13.90
N ARG A 130 -29.45 -10.47 -15.10
CA ARG A 130 -29.96 -9.18 -15.64
C ARG A 130 -31.45 -8.90 -15.38
N ARG A 131 -32.22 -9.90 -14.95
CA ARG A 131 -33.65 -9.83 -14.63
C ARG A 131 -33.94 -9.15 -13.28
N GLU A 132 -33.06 -9.25 -12.29
CA GLU A 132 -33.25 -8.59 -10.98
C GLU A 132 -33.11 -7.06 -11.05
N VAL A 133 -32.24 -6.54 -11.93
CA VAL A 133 -32.09 -5.10 -12.16
C VAL A 133 -33.37 -4.48 -12.74
N LYS A 134 -34.15 -5.26 -13.53
CA LYS A 134 -35.43 -4.80 -14.08
C LYS A 134 -36.56 -4.80 -13.04
N ALA A 135 -36.53 -5.70 -12.06
CA ALA A 135 -37.51 -5.76 -10.98
C ALA A 135 -37.31 -4.63 -9.95
N ALA A 136 -36.05 -4.29 -9.61
CA ALA A 136 -35.76 -3.16 -8.73
C ALA A 136 -36.25 -1.81 -9.29
N ARG A 137 -36.26 -1.65 -10.62
CA ARG A 137 -36.76 -0.45 -11.29
C ARG A 137 -38.30 -0.33 -11.27
N ALA A 138 -39.02 -1.45 -11.16
CA ALA A 138 -40.47 -1.47 -11.07
C ALA A 138 -41.00 -1.21 -9.65
N ALA A 139 -40.15 -1.39 -8.62
CA ALA A 139 -40.52 -1.23 -7.22
C ALA A 139 -40.48 0.21 -6.70
N GLY A 140 -40.28 1.21 -7.57
CA GLY A 140 -40.32 2.63 -7.20
C GLY A 140 -39.30 3.03 -6.12
N GLN A 141 -38.23 2.25 -5.93
CA GLN A 141 -37.19 2.65 -4.99
C GLN A 141 -36.57 3.97 -5.50
N PRO A 142 -36.55 5.02 -4.65
CA PRO A 142 -35.99 6.30 -5.04
C PRO A 142 -34.55 6.06 -5.47
N ILE A 143 -34.23 6.43 -6.71
CA ILE A 143 -32.85 6.51 -7.18
C ILE A 143 -32.21 7.56 -6.30
N VAL A 144 -31.45 7.12 -5.28
CA VAL A 144 -30.62 8.02 -4.51
C VAL A 144 -29.61 8.57 -5.51
N THR A 145 -29.86 9.77 -6.03
CA THR A 145 -28.94 10.54 -6.85
C THR A 145 -27.80 10.98 -5.94
N GLY A 146 -26.94 10.03 -5.60
CA GLY A 146 -25.64 10.31 -5.02
C GLY A 146 -24.78 11.05 -6.03
N PRO A 147 -23.73 11.75 -5.57
CA PRO A 147 -22.75 12.35 -6.45
C PRO A 147 -22.19 11.30 -7.43
N PRO A 148 -21.89 11.69 -8.69
CA PRO A 148 -21.37 10.77 -9.68
C PRO A 148 -20.11 10.07 -9.15
N PRO A 149 -19.93 8.77 -9.43
CA PRO A 149 -18.81 8.03 -8.89
C PRO A 149 -17.50 8.65 -9.39
N LEU A 150 -16.55 8.84 -8.47
CA LEU A 150 -15.22 9.34 -8.80
C LEU A 150 -14.58 8.44 -9.88
N PHE A 151 -14.08 9.07 -10.95
CA PHE A 151 -13.49 8.40 -12.11
C PHE A 151 -14.47 7.46 -12.85
N ALA A 152 -15.74 7.82 -13.02
CA ALA A 152 -16.80 6.96 -13.57
C ALA A 152 -16.45 6.24 -14.90
N ASP A 153 -15.62 6.89 -15.71
CA ASP A 153 -15.13 6.46 -17.01
C ASP A 153 -14.01 5.41 -16.94
N LEU A 154 -13.35 5.26 -15.79
CA LEU A 154 -12.21 4.36 -15.62
C LEU A 154 -12.59 3.02 -14.95
N PRO A 155 -12.01 1.89 -15.40
CA PRO A 155 -12.23 0.59 -14.78
C PRO A 155 -11.57 0.52 -13.40
N VAL A 156 -12.10 -0.34 -12.51
CA VAL A 156 -11.60 -0.47 -11.12
C VAL A 156 -10.13 -0.86 -11.00
N GLY A 157 -9.59 -1.56 -12.00
CA GLY A 157 -8.18 -1.96 -12.07
C GLY A 157 -7.25 -0.88 -12.65
N HIS A 158 -7.79 0.24 -13.13
CA HIS A 158 -6.97 1.31 -13.68
C HIS A 158 -6.09 1.91 -12.58
N ARG A 159 -4.80 2.01 -12.87
CA ARG A 159 -3.79 2.53 -11.95
C ARG A 159 -3.66 4.04 -12.15
N LEU A 160 -3.92 4.79 -11.08
CA LEU A 160 -3.81 6.24 -11.05
C LEU A 160 -2.38 6.70 -10.76
N THR A 161 -1.68 5.99 -9.89
CA THR A 161 -0.27 6.23 -9.58
C THR A 161 0.48 4.92 -9.44
N THR A 162 1.74 4.91 -9.90
CA THR A 162 2.65 3.77 -9.68
C THR A 162 3.17 3.75 -8.25
N ALA A 163 3.57 2.57 -7.78
CA ALA A 163 4.23 2.45 -6.50
C ALA A 163 5.59 3.18 -6.53
N PRO A 164 6.03 3.75 -5.40
CA PRO A 164 7.41 4.21 -5.21
C PRO A 164 8.41 3.10 -5.54
N THR A 165 9.48 3.45 -6.23
CA THR A 165 10.57 2.53 -6.54
C THR A 165 11.88 2.98 -5.90
N VAL A 166 12.72 2.02 -5.57
CA VAL A 166 14.07 2.21 -5.08
C VAL A 166 15.03 1.64 -6.12
N ARG A 167 16.06 2.42 -6.48
CA ARG A 167 17.14 1.95 -7.33
C ARG A 167 18.09 1.08 -6.50
N VAL A 168 18.13 -0.22 -6.79
CA VAL A 168 19.11 -1.15 -6.20
C VAL A 168 20.05 -1.60 -7.30
N ARG A 169 21.32 -1.20 -7.21
CA ARG A 169 22.34 -1.41 -8.26
C ARG A 169 21.89 -0.78 -9.58
N SER A 170 21.23 -1.55 -10.45
CA SER A 170 20.78 -1.13 -11.77
C SER A 170 19.31 -1.50 -12.04
N GLN A 171 18.56 -1.89 -11.00
CA GLN A 171 17.15 -2.27 -11.11
C GLN A 171 16.27 -1.37 -10.24
N ASP A 172 15.10 -1.00 -10.76
CA ASP A 172 14.06 -0.31 -9.99
C ASP A 172 13.16 -1.34 -9.34
N VAL A 173 13.19 -1.38 -8.02
CA VAL A 173 12.43 -2.34 -7.20
C VAL A 173 11.34 -1.59 -6.46
N PRO A 174 10.09 -2.09 -6.40
CA PRO A 174 9.04 -1.47 -5.58
C PRO A 174 9.49 -1.30 -4.13
N LEU A 175 9.13 -0.18 -3.50
CA LEU A 175 9.51 0.10 -2.11
C LEU A 175 9.07 -1.03 -1.16
N GLN A 176 7.94 -1.69 -1.42
CA GLN A 176 7.50 -2.86 -0.67
C GLN A 176 8.55 -3.99 -0.70
N ASP A 177 9.02 -4.35 -1.89
CA ASP A 177 9.98 -5.43 -2.07
C ASP A 177 11.34 -5.05 -1.50
N TRP A 178 11.73 -3.78 -1.63
CA TRP A 178 12.91 -3.24 -0.96
C TRP A 178 12.84 -3.43 0.57
N LEU A 179 11.72 -3.03 1.20
CA LEU A 179 11.52 -3.16 2.65
C LEU A 179 11.55 -4.62 3.15
N ARG A 180 11.13 -5.56 2.31
CA ARG A 180 11.04 -6.99 2.67
C ARG A 180 12.34 -7.76 2.44
N TYR A 181 13.07 -7.45 1.36
CA TYR A 181 14.17 -8.29 0.89
C TYR A 181 15.53 -7.60 0.87
N TYR A 182 15.58 -6.27 0.83
CA TYR A 182 16.82 -5.51 0.66
C TYR A 182 17.19 -4.66 1.89
N ALA A 183 16.21 -4.22 2.65
CA ALA A 183 16.45 -3.52 3.90
C ALA A 183 17.02 -4.49 4.96
N GLU A 184 17.99 -4.00 5.74
CA GLU A 184 18.56 -4.78 6.84
C GLU A 184 17.49 -5.17 7.86
N GLY A 185 17.49 -6.42 8.30
CA GLY A 185 16.63 -6.89 9.39
C GLY A 185 15.12 -6.95 9.09
N ASN A 186 14.71 -7.02 7.82
CA ASN A 186 13.28 -7.03 7.42
C ASN A 186 12.54 -5.79 7.98
N ALA A 187 12.91 -4.61 7.46
CA ALA A 187 12.34 -3.33 7.82
C ALA A 187 10.80 -3.28 7.75
N TRP A 188 10.17 -4.13 6.93
CA TRP A 188 8.73 -4.21 6.77
C TRP A 188 7.95 -4.28 8.10
N SER A 189 8.31 -5.21 9.00
CA SER A 189 7.61 -5.36 10.28
C SER A 189 7.85 -4.17 11.20
N GLY A 190 9.06 -3.60 11.16
CA GLY A 190 9.40 -2.39 11.89
C GLY A 190 8.54 -1.21 11.47
N VAL A 191 8.42 -0.97 10.16
CA VAL A 191 7.61 0.14 9.60
C VAL A 191 6.15 0.01 10.02
N VAL A 192 5.54 -1.18 9.88
CA VAL A 192 4.14 -1.39 10.28
C VAL A 192 3.95 -1.16 11.78
N GLN A 193 4.89 -1.60 12.60
CA GLN A 193 4.85 -1.40 14.05
C GLN A 193 5.03 0.07 14.45
N SER A 194 6.04 0.76 13.88
CA SER A 194 6.31 2.19 14.12
C SER A 194 5.10 3.06 13.73
N ILE A 195 4.46 2.78 12.59
CA ILE A 195 3.23 3.49 12.19
C ILE A 195 2.11 3.24 13.20
N SER A 196 1.88 1.98 13.58
CA SER A 196 0.81 1.62 14.52
C SER A 196 0.99 2.33 15.86
N ASP A 197 2.22 2.30 16.40
CA ASP A 197 2.54 2.92 17.68
C ASP A 197 2.37 4.44 17.62
N ARG A 198 2.88 5.09 16.56
CA ARG A 198 2.71 6.54 16.33
C ARG A 198 1.25 6.93 16.17
N VAL A 199 0.45 6.16 15.43
CA VAL A 199 -0.99 6.43 15.27
C VAL A 199 -1.73 6.33 16.60
N THR A 200 -1.43 5.32 17.43
CA THR A 200 -2.06 5.18 18.75
C THR A 200 -1.60 6.21 19.76
N GLY A 201 -0.35 6.67 19.66
CA GLY A 201 0.24 7.65 20.56
C GLY A 201 -0.06 9.11 20.20
N ASP A 202 -0.64 9.38 19.02
CA ASP A 202 -0.88 10.72 18.53
C ASP A 202 -2.29 11.23 18.89
N PRO A 203 -2.40 12.29 19.73
CA PRO A 203 -3.70 12.83 20.13
C PRO A 203 -4.54 13.35 18.96
N ILE A 204 -3.92 13.77 17.85
CA ILE A 204 -4.61 14.27 16.65
C ILE A 204 -5.22 13.10 15.86
N LEU A 205 -4.54 11.95 15.82
CA LEU A 205 -4.97 10.79 15.05
C LEU A 205 -5.90 9.87 15.84
N GLN A 206 -5.81 9.85 17.17
CA GLN A 206 -6.63 8.98 18.02
C GLN A 206 -8.14 9.00 17.72
N PRO A 207 -8.80 10.16 17.50
CA PRO A 207 -10.25 10.18 17.21
C PRO A 207 -10.65 9.38 15.97
N TYR A 208 -9.74 9.20 15.02
CA TYR A 208 -9.99 8.48 13.76
C TYR A 208 -9.77 6.97 13.88
N PHE A 209 -8.91 6.54 14.80
CA PHE A 209 -8.51 5.14 14.96
C PHE A 209 -8.90 4.52 16.31
N GLY A 210 -9.42 5.30 17.26
CA GLY A 210 -9.67 4.86 18.64
C GLY A 210 -10.73 3.75 18.78
N GLY A 211 -11.58 3.56 17.78
CA GLY A 211 -12.51 2.43 17.72
C GLY A 211 -11.87 1.10 17.28
N MET A 212 -10.62 1.11 16.83
CA MET A 212 -9.89 -0.09 16.41
C MET A 212 -9.05 -0.65 17.55
N ASP A 213 -9.19 -1.95 17.81
CA ASP A 213 -8.20 -2.66 18.63
C ASP A 213 -6.84 -2.70 17.92
N ARG A 214 -5.76 -2.95 18.68
CA ARG A 214 -4.38 -2.96 18.18
C ARG A 214 -4.19 -3.92 16.99
N THR A 215 -4.79 -5.10 17.03
CA THR A 215 -4.67 -6.10 15.95
C THR A 215 -5.40 -5.65 14.70
N THR A 216 -6.55 -5.02 14.83
CA THR A 216 -7.30 -4.42 13.71
C THR A 216 -6.55 -3.24 13.10
N LEU A 217 -5.98 -2.36 13.93
CA LEU A 217 -5.13 -1.25 13.47
C LEU A 217 -3.91 -1.77 12.70
N GLN A 218 -3.17 -2.73 13.24
CA GLN A 218 -2.00 -3.31 12.56
C GLN A 218 -2.36 -3.93 11.21
N ARG A 219 -3.50 -4.64 11.10
CA ARG A 219 -3.99 -5.18 9.82
C ARG A 219 -4.34 -4.07 8.84
N HIS A 220 -4.96 -3.00 9.31
CA HIS A 220 -5.27 -1.83 8.50
C HIS A 220 -4.00 -1.16 7.98
N VAL A 221 -3.04 -0.89 8.86
CA VAL A 221 -1.73 -0.29 8.51
C VAL A 221 -1.00 -1.17 7.49
N MET A 222 -0.89 -2.47 7.74
CA MET A 222 -0.24 -3.41 6.82
C MET A 222 -0.89 -3.38 5.43
N SER A 223 -2.22 -3.50 5.35
CA SER A 223 -2.94 -3.47 4.08
C SER A 223 -2.72 -2.15 3.33
N THR A 224 -2.71 -1.03 4.05
CA THR A 224 -2.49 0.30 3.47
C THR A 224 -1.07 0.45 2.95
N VAL A 225 -0.05 0.07 3.73
CA VAL A 225 1.36 0.16 3.33
C VAL A 225 1.63 -0.76 2.12
N MET A 226 1.04 -1.97 2.08
CA MET A 226 1.21 -2.88 0.92
C MET A 226 0.64 -2.28 -0.36
N MET A 227 -0.56 -1.72 -0.28
CA MET A 227 -1.19 -1.04 -1.42
C MET A 227 -0.30 0.11 -1.90
N LEU A 228 0.12 1.01 -1.01
CA LEU A 228 0.88 2.20 -1.39
C LEU A 228 2.28 1.90 -1.92
N THR A 229 2.99 0.95 -1.31
CA THR A 229 4.40 0.69 -1.62
C THR A 229 4.63 -0.43 -2.64
N GLY A 230 3.60 -1.24 -2.94
CA GLY A 230 3.69 -2.36 -3.88
C GLY A 230 2.89 -2.15 -5.17
N GLU A 231 1.62 -1.80 -5.05
CA GLU A 231 0.70 -1.69 -6.19
C GLU A 231 0.54 -0.24 -6.68
N GLY A 232 0.73 0.74 -5.79
CA GLY A 232 0.34 2.13 -6.03
C GLY A 232 -1.16 2.34 -5.81
N VAL A 233 -1.71 3.42 -6.35
CA VAL A 233 -3.14 3.74 -6.17
C VAL A 233 -3.93 3.36 -7.42
N THR A 234 -5.00 2.61 -7.24
CA THR A 234 -5.96 2.25 -8.30
C THR A 234 -7.30 2.98 -8.11
N VAL A 235 -8.08 3.10 -9.18
CA VAL A 235 -9.44 3.64 -9.14
C VAL A 235 -10.31 2.89 -8.14
N GLY A 236 -10.21 1.55 -8.11
CA GLY A 236 -10.93 0.73 -7.14
C GLY A 236 -10.53 1.02 -5.69
N ALA A 237 -9.24 1.28 -5.42
CA ALA A 237 -8.77 1.66 -4.09
C ALA A 237 -9.32 3.02 -3.66
N VAL A 238 -9.24 4.03 -4.54
CA VAL A 238 -9.80 5.36 -4.29
C VAL A 238 -11.29 5.27 -3.95
N ARG A 239 -12.10 4.61 -4.79
CA ARG A 239 -13.55 4.51 -4.57
C ARG A 239 -13.87 3.83 -3.24
N ARG A 240 -13.25 2.69 -2.95
CA ARG A 240 -13.45 1.97 -1.67
C ARG A 240 -13.08 2.84 -0.46
N LEU A 241 -11.99 3.60 -0.56
CA LEU A 241 -11.52 4.43 0.54
C LEU A 241 -12.40 5.66 0.73
N ALA A 242 -12.85 6.29 -0.36
CA ALA A 242 -13.81 7.39 -0.32
C ALA A 242 -15.14 6.94 0.31
N ASP A 243 -15.68 5.79 -0.09
CA ASP A 243 -16.90 5.22 0.49
C ASP A 243 -16.74 4.91 1.99
N ALA A 244 -15.58 4.38 2.39
CA ALA A 244 -15.29 4.10 3.79
C ALA A 244 -15.24 5.38 4.64
N HIS A 245 -14.58 6.44 4.13
CA HIS A 245 -14.53 7.73 4.82
C HIS A 245 -15.89 8.42 4.87
N LEU A 246 -16.67 8.36 3.79
CA LEU A 246 -18.02 8.90 3.76
C LEU A 246 -18.90 8.23 4.82
N ARG A 247 -18.84 6.89 4.94
CA ARG A 247 -19.57 6.16 5.98
C ARG A 247 -19.12 6.54 7.40
N HIS A 248 -17.81 6.74 7.61
CA HIS A 248 -17.29 7.21 8.90
C HIS A 248 -17.89 8.57 9.28
N VAL A 249 -17.87 9.53 8.35
CA VAL A 249 -18.46 10.86 8.56
C VAL A 249 -19.98 10.77 8.80
N GLN A 250 -20.70 9.95 8.03
CA GLN A 250 -22.13 9.74 8.21
C GLN A 250 -22.48 9.09 9.56
N SER A 251 -21.56 8.31 10.15
CA SER A 251 -21.71 7.74 11.49
C SER A 251 -21.38 8.72 12.63
N GLY A 252 -21.15 10.00 12.32
CA GLY A 252 -20.78 11.03 13.30
C GLY A 252 -19.29 11.15 13.55
N GLY A 253 -18.46 10.47 12.74
CA GLY A 253 -17.01 10.63 12.75
C GLY A 253 -16.58 12.00 12.22
N GLN A 254 -15.40 12.45 12.64
CA GLN A 254 -14.83 13.71 12.15
C GLN A 254 -14.34 13.55 10.71
N PRO A 255 -14.56 14.53 9.81
CA PRO A 255 -13.98 14.51 8.48
C PRO A 255 -12.47 14.68 8.55
N VAL A 256 -11.74 13.98 7.69
CA VAL A 256 -10.28 14.15 7.57
C VAL A 256 -9.99 15.49 6.91
N ASN A 257 -9.39 16.41 7.66
CA ASN A 257 -8.92 17.70 7.17
C ASN A 257 -7.44 17.64 6.76
N GLU A 258 -6.91 18.76 6.26
CA GLU A 258 -5.53 18.85 5.80
C GLU A 258 -4.50 18.61 6.91
N ALA A 259 -4.75 19.09 8.13
CA ALA A 259 -3.85 18.88 9.25
C ALA A 259 -3.72 17.38 9.61
N VAL A 260 -4.83 16.66 9.65
CA VAL A 260 -4.87 15.21 9.93
C VAL A 260 -4.21 14.44 8.80
N TRP A 261 -4.47 14.80 7.54
CA TRP A 261 -3.80 14.21 6.38
C TRP A 261 -2.29 14.38 6.44
N ASN A 262 -1.81 15.60 6.65
CA ASN A 262 -0.38 15.91 6.74
C ASN A 262 0.26 15.16 7.91
N ARG A 263 -0.46 14.99 9.01
CA ARG A 263 0.01 14.22 10.16
C ARG A 263 0.14 12.72 9.84
N MET A 264 -0.83 12.12 9.16
CA MET A 264 -0.73 10.72 8.69
C MET A 264 0.42 10.53 7.71
N ALA A 265 0.59 11.44 6.75
CA ALA A 265 1.68 11.41 5.79
C ALA A 265 3.05 11.53 6.48
N ALA A 266 3.18 12.44 7.45
CA ALA A 266 4.38 12.57 8.27
C ALA A 266 4.68 11.32 9.09
N THR A 267 3.65 10.68 9.67
CA THR A 267 3.80 9.42 10.41
C THR A 267 4.36 8.30 9.51
N LEU A 268 3.82 8.14 8.30
CA LEU A 268 4.33 7.17 7.33
C LEU A 268 5.78 7.49 6.92
N GLY A 269 6.06 8.74 6.54
CA GLY A 269 7.40 9.17 6.13
C GLY A 269 8.43 8.99 7.23
N ASN A 270 8.11 9.35 8.47
CA ASN A 270 9.01 9.20 9.61
C ASN A 270 9.29 7.73 9.96
N ALA A 271 8.27 6.86 9.90
CA ALA A 271 8.48 5.43 10.10
C ALA A 271 9.40 4.84 9.00
N LEU A 272 9.22 5.26 7.74
CA LEU A 272 10.10 4.83 6.65
C LEU A 272 11.55 5.30 6.84
N ARG A 273 11.77 6.55 7.27
CA ARG A 273 13.12 7.07 7.58
C ARG A 273 13.79 6.33 8.73
N GLU A 274 13.04 6.05 9.80
CA GLU A 274 13.52 5.29 10.97
C GLU A 274 14.03 3.89 10.59
N HIS A 275 13.47 3.32 9.51
CA HIS A 275 13.90 2.05 8.94
C HIS A 275 14.73 2.19 7.66
N ASN A 276 15.45 3.32 7.54
CA ASN A 276 16.45 3.59 6.50
C ASN A 276 15.93 3.53 5.05
N ALA A 277 14.64 3.76 4.82
CA ALA A 277 14.11 3.82 3.46
C ALA A 277 14.73 5.02 2.69
N PRO A 278 15.08 4.86 1.41
CA PRO A 278 15.68 5.95 0.63
C PRO A 278 14.75 7.16 0.49
N GLU A 279 15.27 8.36 0.76
CA GLU A 279 14.46 9.59 0.78
C GLU A 279 13.78 9.85 -0.58
N ALA A 280 14.40 9.49 -1.70
CA ALA A 280 13.78 9.60 -3.02
C ALA A 280 12.45 8.80 -3.12
N ALA A 281 12.40 7.60 -2.55
CA ALA A 281 11.17 6.79 -2.52
C ALA A 281 10.13 7.41 -1.57
N ILE A 282 10.56 7.96 -0.43
CA ILE A 282 9.68 8.67 0.51
C ILE A 282 9.06 9.92 -0.14
N LEU A 283 9.84 10.69 -0.89
CA LEU A 283 9.32 11.85 -1.63
C LEU A 283 8.31 11.43 -2.70
N SER A 284 8.57 10.32 -3.41
CA SER A 284 7.64 9.80 -4.42
C SER A 284 6.32 9.28 -3.84
N LEU A 285 6.26 8.95 -2.54
CA LEU A 285 5.00 8.61 -1.88
C LEU A 285 4.01 9.76 -1.90
N ASN A 286 4.46 11.02 -1.77
CA ASN A 286 3.57 12.18 -1.83
C ASN A 286 2.81 12.25 -3.17
N THR A 287 3.51 11.98 -4.27
CA THR A 287 2.89 11.85 -5.59
C THR A 287 1.93 10.65 -5.63
N THR A 288 2.35 9.51 -5.08
CA THR A 288 1.55 8.28 -5.05
C THR A 288 0.21 8.47 -4.33
N VAL A 289 0.21 9.15 -3.18
CA VAL A 289 -1.00 9.36 -2.36
C VAL A 289 -1.84 10.56 -2.80
N SER A 290 -1.38 11.37 -3.74
CA SER A 290 -2.08 12.59 -4.18
C SER A 290 -3.55 12.34 -4.62
N PRO A 291 -3.87 11.27 -5.39
CA PRO A 291 -5.27 10.97 -5.72
C PRO A 291 -6.12 10.69 -4.48
N LEU A 292 -5.56 10.01 -3.48
CA LEU A 292 -6.26 9.73 -2.22
C LEU A 292 -6.54 11.00 -1.42
N ARG A 293 -5.56 11.93 -1.39
CA ARG A 293 -5.73 13.24 -0.75
C ARG A 293 -6.93 13.99 -1.32
N SER A 294 -7.06 14.00 -2.65
CA SER A 294 -8.12 14.76 -3.34
C SER A 294 -9.54 14.29 -3.03
N VAL A 295 -9.71 13.03 -2.59
CA VAL A 295 -11.02 12.41 -2.33
C VAL A 295 -11.33 12.27 -0.85
N ILE A 296 -10.31 12.18 0.00
CA ILE A 296 -10.48 12.06 1.46
C ILE A 296 -10.51 13.43 2.13
N VAL A 297 -9.59 14.32 1.75
CA VAL A 297 -9.47 15.61 2.41
C VAL A 297 -10.62 16.49 1.94
N ARG A 298 -11.55 16.76 2.86
CA ARG A 298 -12.61 17.71 2.59
C ARG A 298 -11.95 19.07 2.44
N ARG A 299 -12.01 19.64 1.23
CA ARG A 299 -11.77 21.07 1.06
C ARG A 299 -12.99 21.72 1.66
N ASP A 300 -12.82 22.35 2.82
CA ASP A 300 -13.83 23.25 3.33
C ASP A 300 -13.98 24.35 2.28
N HIS A 301 -15.00 24.19 1.44
CA HIS A 301 -15.48 25.29 0.61
C HIS A 301 -16.08 26.27 1.62
N ALA A 302 -15.28 27.28 1.96
CA ALA A 302 -15.71 28.46 2.70
C ALA A 302 -16.93 29.10 2.05
#